data_AF-A0A2S8AZV7-F1
#
_entry.id   AF-A0A2S8AZV7-F1
#
_cell.length_a   1.000
_cell.length_b   1.000
_cell.length_c   1.000
_cell.angle_alpha   90.00
_cell.angle_beta   90.00
_cell.angle_gamma   90.00
#
_symmetry.space_group_name_H-M   'P 1'
#
loop_
_entity.id
_entity.type
_entity.pdbx_description
1 polymer ?
#
loop_
_entity_poly.entity_id
_entity_poly.type
_entity_poly.pdbx_seq_one_letter_code
_entity_poly.pdbx_strand_id
1 'polypeptide(L)'
;MFQDGDTVWSNVSHPNDFISDIMNNMFNSHGKRFDAWTDVQWTAPGSMSLLSYYAEPGTPKEDGHMHTSIHVMTPESPDTTHYFWAFGRDIHPDNEEFSAKLRAGIEYAFEEEDKPMIALQQAQVGDRDIMSMRPVLLAGDAGAVRARRMLRKLIAQEQSNGEEASDQKQSVDA
;
A
#
# COMPACT_ATOMS: atom_id res chain seq x y z
N MET A 1 12.22 -5.50 5.84
CA MET A 1 11.97 -4.79 4.57
C MET A 1 13.08 -5.11 3.58
N PHE A 2 12.73 -5.55 2.38
CA PHE A 2 13.69 -5.93 1.33
C PHE A 2 13.12 -5.58 -0.06
N GLN A 3 13.90 -5.81 -1.12
CA GLN A 3 13.50 -5.57 -2.50
C GLN A 3 13.89 -6.80 -3.33
N ASP A 4 13.02 -7.23 -4.24
CA ASP A 4 13.26 -8.30 -5.21
C ASP A 4 12.71 -7.85 -6.57
N GLY A 5 13.59 -7.75 -7.57
CA GLY A 5 13.27 -7.15 -8.86
C GLY A 5 12.57 -5.78 -8.72
N ASP A 6 11.38 -5.69 -9.30
CA ASP A 6 10.49 -4.51 -9.27
C ASP A 6 9.44 -4.55 -8.13
N THR A 7 9.74 -5.29 -7.07
CA THR A 7 8.87 -5.45 -5.90
C THR A 7 9.59 -5.03 -4.62
N VAL A 8 8.90 -4.25 -3.78
CA VAL A 8 9.35 -3.81 -2.45
C VAL A 8 8.51 -4.48 -1.38
N TRP A 9 9.16 -5.10 -0.40
CA TRP A 9 8.52 -5.84 0.68
C TRP A 9 8.75 -5.18 2.03
N SER A 10 7.70 -5.03 2.82
CA SER A 10 7.76 -4.60 4.22
C SER A 10 6.95 -5.54 5.09
N ASN A 11 7.63 -6.29 5.96
CA ASN A 11 7.02 -7.31 6.80
C ASN A 11 7.21 -6.91 8.25
N VAL A 12 6.13 -6.93 9.02
CA VAL A 12 6.11 -6.55 10.42
C VAL A 12 5.37 -7.64 11.20
N SER A 13 5.86 -7.94 12.40
CA SER A 13 5.19 -8.84 13.34
C SER A 13 5.08 -8.19 14.71
N HIS A 14 3.92 -8.34 15.33
CA HIS A 14 3.60 -7.85 16.67
C HIS A 14 3.17 -9.05 17.52
N PRO A 15 4.12 -9.70 18.21
CA PRO A 15 3.79 -10.85 19.05
C PRO A 15 3.14 -10.41 20.36
N ASN A 16 2.10 -11.13 20.77
CA ASN A 16 1.37 -10.98 22.02
C ASN A 16 0.94 -9.53 22.30
N ASP A 17 0.37 -8.86 21.30
CA ASP A 17 -0.02 -7.45 21.38
C ASP A 17 -1.53 -7.25 21.24
N PHE A 18 -2.00 -6.06 21.59
CA PHE A 18 -3.36 -5.65 21.30
C PHE A 18 -3.50 -5.30 19.82
N ILE A 19 -4.65 -5.66 19.24
CA ILE A 19 -4.99 -5.36 17.85
C ILE A 19 -5.91 -4.14 17.80
N SER A 20 -6.02 -3.53 16.62
CA SER A 20 -6.88 -2.35 16.41
C SER A 20 -8.34 -2.64 16.72
N ASP A 21 -9.13 -1.61 17.02
CA ASP A 21 -10.55 -1.77 17.36
C ASP A 21 -11.39 -2.37 16.23
N ILE A 22 -11.04 -2.06 14.97
CA ILE A 22 -11.66 -2.70 13.79
C ILE A 22 -11.47 -4.22 13.86
N MET A 23 -10.24 -4.66 14.19
CA MET A 23 -9.93 -6.07 14.32
C MET A 23 -10.60 -6.67 15.58
N ASN A 24 -10.59 -5.98 16.71
CA ASN A 24 -11.28 -6.44 17.92
C ASN A 24 -12.77 -6.68 17.67
N ASN A 25 -13.44 -5.77 16.94
CA ASN A 25 -14.84 -5.92 16.55
C ASN A 25 -15.04 -7.10 15.59
N MET A 26 -14.10 -7.31 14.65
CA MET A 26 -14.16 -8.43 13.70
C MET A 26 -14.01 -9.79 14.37
N PHE A 27 -13.09 -9.92 15.32
CA PHE A 27 -12.82 -11.17 16.05
C PHE A 27 -13.68 -11.33 17.31
N ASN A 28 -14.47 -10.32 17.68
CA ASN A 28 -15.13 -10.20 18.98
C ASN A 28 -14.14 -10.48 20.14
N SER A 29 -12.98 -9.80 20.11
CA SER A 29 -11.81 -10.15 20.90
C SER A 29 -11.33 -9.04 21.84
N HIS A 30 -12.18 -8.08 22.18
CA HIS A 30 -11.83 -6.98 23.08
C HIS A 30 -11.14 -7.46 24.37
N GLY A 31 -10.00 -6.84 24.68
CA GLY A 31 -9.18 -7.18 25.84
C GLY A 31 -8.29 -8.42 25.68
N LYS A 32 -8.33 -9.10 24.53
CA LYS A 32 -7.42 -10.20 24.21
C LYS A 32 -6.19 -9.70 23.45
N ARG A 33 -5.10 -10.45 23.56
CA ARG A 33 -3.86 -10.24 22.81
C ARG A 33 -3.75 -11.27 21.70
N PHE A 34 -3.01 -10.92 20.65
CA PHE A 34 -2.78 -11.76 19.48
C PHE A 34 -1.31 -11.69 19.09
N ASP A 35 -0.84 -12.75 18.44
CA ASP A 35 0.29 -12.63 17.53
C ASP A 35 -0.26 -12.14 16.18
N ALA A 36 0.28 -11.02 15.69
CA ALA A 36 -0.13 -10.43 14.43
C ALA A 36 1.05 -10.30 13.46
N TRP A 37 0.80 -10.54 12.19
CA TRP A 37 1.78 -10.36 11.12
C TRP A 37 1.15 -9.58 9.98
N THR A 38 1.90 -8.68 9.37
CA THR A 38 1.50 -7.99 8.15
C THR A 38 2.65 -8.01 7.17
N ASP A 39 2.43 -8.66 6.03
CA ASP A 39 3.34 -8.67 4.90
C ASP A 39 2.79 -7.70 3.84
N VAL A 40 3.51 -6.60 3.61
CA VAL A 40 3.17 -5.60 2.60
C VAL A 40 4.07 -5.78 1.39
N GLN A 41 3.46 -5.94 0.23
CA GLN A 41 4.12 -5.99 -1.07
C GLN A 41 3.69 -4.78 -1.88
N TRP A 42 4.64 -3.97 -2.34
CA TRP A 42 4.41 -2.98 -3.39
C TRP A 42 5.10 -3.43 -4.68
N THR A 43 4.39 -3.37 -5.79
CA THR A 43 4.90 -3.73 -7.12
C THR A 43 4.65 -2.58 -8.08
N ALA A 44 5.66 -2.24 -8.87
CA ALA A 44 5.57 -1.18 -9.86
C ALA A 44 4.44 -1.46 -10.89
N PRO A 45 3.78 -0.41 -11.42
CA PRO A 45 4.03 1.01 -11.16
C PRO A 45 3.27 1.58 -9.95
N GLY A 46 2.33 0.85 -9.34
CA GLY A 46 1.44 1.41 -8.32
C GLY A 46 0.48 0.41 -7.68
N SER A 47 0.83 -0.87 -7.62
CA SER A 47 0.01 -1.89 -6.98
C SER A 47 0.59 -2.25 -5.61
N MET A 48 -0.27 -2.45 -4.61
CA MET A 48 0.11 -2.85 -3.28
C MET A 48 -0.84 -3.92 -2.74
N SER A 49 -0.30 -4.97 -2.14
CA SER A 49 -1.06 -5.98 -1.40
C SER A 49 -0.57 -6.06 0.04
N LEU A 50 -1.50 -6.23 0.96
CA LEU A 50 -1.22 -6.46 2.38
C LEU A 50 -1.85 -7.79 2.74
N LEU A 51 -1.03 -8.74 3.18
CA LEU A 51 -1.50 -9.99 3.76
C LEU A 51 -1.28 -9.91 5.26
N SER A 52 -2.38 -9.88 6.01
CA SER A 52 -2.32 -9.83 7.46
C SER A 52 -2.89 -11.09 8.09
N TYR A 53 -2.23 -11.53 9.15
CA TYR A 53 -2.50 -12.76 9.87
C TYR A 53 -2.65 -12.45 11.36
N TYR A 54 -3.61 -13.10 12.00
CA TYR A 54 -3.90 -12.93 13.42
C TYR A 54 -4.15 -14.28 14.05
N ALA A 55 -3.42 -14.60 15.09
CA ALA A 55 -3.58 -15.84 15.83
C ALA A 55 -3.53 -15.58 17.34
N GLU A 56 -4.12 -16.48 18.12
CA GLU A 56 -3.91 -16.45 19.58
C GLU A 56 -2.39 -16.58 19.89
N PRO A 57 -1.88 -15.97 20.96
CA PRO A 57 -0.45 -15.97 21.24
C PRO A 57 0.13 -17.39 21.34
N GLY A 58 1.19 -17.66 20.59
CA GLY A 58 1.84 -18.97 20.52
C GLY A 58 1.26 -19.93 19.48
N THR A 59 0.19 -19.56 18.78
CA THR A 59 -0.35 -20.32 17.64
C THR A 59 0.47 -20.04 16.37
N PRO A 60 0.80 -21.05 15.56
CA PRO A 60 1.48 -20.85 14.27
C PRO A 60 0.70 -19.89 13.35
N LYS A 61 1.42 -19.09 12.55
CA LYS A 61 0.84 -18.09 11.64
C LYS A 61 -0.15 -18.71 10.65
N GLU A 62 0.20 -19.89 10.14
CA GLU A 62 -0.57 -20.69 9.18
C GLU A 62 -1.91 -21.18 9.73
N ASP A 63 -2.05 -21.28 11.05
CA ASP A 63 -3.28 -21.69 11.74
C ASP A 63 -4.12 -20.47 12.19
N GLY A 64 -3.63 -19.25 11.94
CA GLY A 64 -4.32 -18.00 12.23
C GLY A 64 -5.34 -17.60 11.17
N HIS A 65 -6.10 -16.56 11.47
CA HIS A 65 -7.01 -15.94 10.53
C HIS A 65 -6.27 -15.01 9.58
N MET A 66 -6.65 -15.05 8.31
CA MET A 66 -6.05 -14.24 7.26
C MET A 66 -7.05 -13.23 6.68
N HIS A 67 -6.59 -11.99 6.52
CA HIS A 67 -7.23 -11.06 5.63
C HIS A 67 -6.22 -10.43 4.67
N THR A 68 -6.73 -10.02 3.52
CA THR A 68 -5.97 -9.39 2.44
C THR A 68 -6.57 -8.05 2.10
N SER A 69 -5.74 -7.04 1.86
CA SER A 69 -6.16 -5.81 1.22
C SER A 69 -5.32 -5.54 0.00
N ILE A 70 -5.97 -5.12 -1.08
CA ILE A 70 -5.34 -4.74 -2.34
C ILE A 70 -5.60 -3.26 -2.55
N HIS A 71 -4.58 -2.53 -2.96
CA HIS A 71 -4.62 -1.11 -3.24
C HIS A 71 -3.90 -0.86 -4.57
N VAL A 72 -4.59 -0.26 -5.53
CA VAL A 72 -4.05 0.03 -6.85
C VAL A 72 -4.26 1.50 -7.15
N MET A 73 -3.15 2.18 -7.43
CA MET A 73 -3.13 3.58 -7.84
C MET A 73 -2.88 3.66 -9.35
N THR A 74 -3.71 4.39 -10.07
CA THR A 74 -3.52 4.67 -11.49
C THR A 74 -3.61 6.17 -11.73
N PRO A 75 -2.54 6.82 -12.24
CA PRO A 75 -2.57 8.23 -12.58
C PRO A 75 -3.65 8.52 -13.63
N GLU A 76 -4.41 9.60 -13.43
CA GLU A 76 -5.35 10.15 -14.43
C GLU A 76 -4.74 11.38 -15.11
N SER A 77 -4.13 12.26 -14.31
CA SER A 77 -3.45 13.47 -14.73
C SER A 77 -2.16 13.67 -13.91
N PRO A 78 -1.36 14.74 -14.13
CA PRO A 78 -0.16 14.98 -13.32
C PRO A 78 -0.43 15.13 -11.82
N ASP A 79 -1.62 15.57 -11.41
CA ASP A 79 -1.98 15.85 -10.02
C ASP A 79 -3.22 15.08 -9.52
N THR A 80 -3.80 14.19 -10.34
CA THR A 80 -4.92 13.32 -9.95
C THR A 80 -4.62 11.83 -10.17
N THR A 81 -5.20 10.98 -9.32
CA THR A 81 -5.02 9.53 -9.33
C THR A 81 -6.33 8.85 -9.00
N HIS A 82 -6.63 7.76 -9.71
CA HIS A 82 -7.64 6.81 -9.31
C HIS A 82 -7.07 5.84 -8.27
N TYR A 83 -7.79 5.70 -7.16
CA TYR A 83 -7.44 4.78 -6.08
C TYR A 83 -8.49 3.67 -5.97
N PHE A 84 -8.09 2.45 -6.33
CA PHE A 84 -8.93 1.27 -6.22
C PHE A 84 -8.48 0.45 -5.02
N TRP A 85 -9.44 -0.01 -4.22
CA TRP A 85 -9.16 -0.89 -3.09
C TRP A 85 -10.12 -2.07 -3.04
N ALA A 86 -9.64 -3.17 -2.49
CA ALA A 86 -10.44 -4.35 -2.18
C ALA A 86 -9.97 -4.93 -0.84
N PHE A 87 -10.90 -5.53 -0.11
CA PHE A 87 -10.62 -6.20 1.16
C PHE A 87 -11.25 -7.58 1.14
N GLY A 88 -10.45 -8.61 1.41
CA GLY A 88 -10.86 -10.01 1.52
C GLY A 88 -10.57 -10.54 2.91
N ARG A 89 -11.44 -11.41 3.43
CA ARG A 89 -11.33 -11.99 4.77
C ARG A 89 -11.86 -13.42 4.77
N ASP A 90 -11.35 -14.24 5.67
CA ASP A 90 -11.85 -15.60 5.95
C ASP A 90 -12.93 -15.62 7.06
N ILE A 91 -13.03 -14.56 7.85
CA ILE A 91 -14.00 -14.44 8.95
C ILE A 91 -15.33 -13.87 8.47
N HIS A 92 -16.42 -14.50 8.94
CA HIS A 92 -17.79 -14.11 8.62
C HIS A 92 -18.02 -13.91 7.12
N PRO A 93 -17.60 -14.84 6.24
CA PRO A 93 -17.60 -14.61 4.79
C PRO A 93 -19.02 -14.35 4.24
N ASP A 94 -20.03 -15.02 4.80
CA ASP A 94 -21.43 -14.93 4.35
C ASP A 94 -22.26 -13.89 5.12
N ASN A 95 -21.64 -13.09 6.00
CA ASN A 95 -22.35 -12.07 6.77
C ASN A 95 -22.36 -10.73 6.01
N GLU A 96 -23.44 -10.49 5.27
CA GLU A 96 -23.63 -9.26 4.48
C GLU A 96 -23.69 -7.99 5.33
N GLU A 97 -24.33 -8.04 6.51
CA GLU A 97 -24.41 -6.89 7.41
C GLU A 97 -23.02 -6.50 7.92
N PHE A 98 -22.21 -7.50 8.28
CA PHE A 98 -20.83 -7.29 8.69
C PHE A 98 -19.99 -6.75 7.52
N SER A 99 -20.16 -7.30 6.31
CA SER A 99 -19.50 -6.78 5.09
C SER A 99 -19.83 -5.30 4.86
N ALA A 100 -21.10 -4.90 5.00
CA ALA A 100 -21.53 -3.52 4.81
C ALA A 100 -20.92 -2.57 5.86
N LYS A 101 -20.92 -2.97 7.14
CA LYS A 101 -20.29 -2.21 8.23
C LYS A 101 -18.79 -2.06 8.04
N LEU A 102 -18.10 -3.15 7.69
CA LEU A 102 -16.66 -3.14 7.44
C LEU A 102 -16.32 -2.24 6.25
N ARG A 103 -17.07 -2.35 5.15
CA ARG A 103 -16.91 -1.47 3.99
C ARG A 103 -17.05 -0.01 4.39
N ALA A 104 -18.11 0.35 5.10
CA ALA A 104 -18.35 1.73 5.54
C ALA A 104 -17.21 2.26 6.44
N GLY A 105 -16.67 1.42 7.33
CA GLY A 105 -15.52 1.78 8.16
C GLY A 105 -14.25 2.03 7.36
N ILE A 106 -13.98 1.20 6.35
CA ILE A 106 -12.82 1.38 5.45
C ILE A 106 -13.01 2.64 4.58
N GLU A 107 -14.21 2.87 4.04
CA GLU A 107 -14.53 4.08 3.28
C GLU A 107 -14.33 5.34 4.12
N TYR A 108 -14.77 5.32 5.37
CA TYR A 108 -14.57 6.44 6.30
C TYR A 108 -13.07 6.73 6.52
N ALA A 109 -12.25 5.71 6.79
CA ALA A 109 -10.82 5.89 6.95
C ALA A 109 -10.18 6.53 5.71
N PHE A 110 -10.54 6.09 4.51
CA PHE A 110 -9.99 6.66 3.29
C PHE A 110 -10.49 8.08 2.99
N GLU A 111 -11.79 8.32 3.09
CA GLU A 111 -12.39 9.60 2.68
C GLU A 111 -12.19 10.70 3.72
N GLU A 112 -12.24 10.37 5.01
CA GLU A 112 -12.22 11.35 6.10
C GLU A 112 -10.84 11.47 6.78
N GLU A 113 -9.96 10.47 6.68
CA GLU A 113 -8.65 10.48 7.33
C GLU A 113 -7.51 10.60 6.30
N ASP A 114 -7.35 9.63 5.39
CA ASP A 114 -6.21 9.59 4.48
C ASP A 114 -6.26 10.65 3.36
N LYS A 115 -7.40 10.74 2.67
CA LYS A 115 -7.55 11.62 1.50
C LYS A 115 -7.35 13.10 1.83
N PRO A 116 -7.92 13.67 2.92
CA PRO A 116 -7.67 15.06 3.29
C PRO A 116 -6.19 15.31 3.60
N MET A 117 -5.53 14.36 4.29
CA MET A 117 -4.11 14.46 4.62
C MET A 117 -3.22 14.48 3.37
N ILE A 118 -3.47 13.58 2.41
CA ILE A 118 -2.71 13.53 1.15
C ILE A 118 -2.99 14.76 0.29
N ALA A 119 -4.26 15.21 0.21
CA ALA A 119 -4.62 16.41 -0.54
C ALA A 119 -3.92 17.67 0.00
N LEU A 120 -3.85 17.81 1.32
CA LEU A 120 -3.10 18.90 1.96
C LEU A 120 -1.61 18.79 1.69
N GLN A 121 -1.02 17.57 1.72
CA GLN A 121 0.37 17.39 1.32
C GLN A 121 0.60 17.81 -0.14
N GLN A 122 -0.26 17.40 -1.08
CA GLN A 122 -0.14 17.78 -2.49
C GLN A 122 -0.24 19.30 -2.67
N ALA A 123 -1.16 19.97 -1.97
CA ALA A 123 -1.27 21.43 -2.01
C ALA A 123 0.00 22.14 -1.48
N GLN A 124 0.69 21.56 -0.51
CA GLN A 124 1.95 22.10 0.01
C GLN A 124 3.14 21.81 -0.90
N VAL A 125 3.20 20.61 -1.49
CA VAL A 125 4.29 20.21 -2.39
C VAL A 125 4.19 20.94 -3.74
N GLY A 126 2.99 21.06 -4.29
CA GLY A 126 2.73 21.57 -5.63
C GLY A 126 3.36 20.68 -6.70
N ASP A 127 3.93 21.29 -7.74
CA ASP A 127 4.54 20.56 -8.88
C ASP A 127 5.98 20.10 -8.62
N ARG A 128 6.46 20.19 -7.36
CA ARG A 128 7.85 19.88 -7.01
C ARG A 128 8.02 18.39 -6.73
N ASP A 129 9.22 17.84 -7.02
CA ASP A 129 9.59 16.53 -6.45
C ASP A 129 9.79 16.69 -4.93
N ILE A 130 9.00 15.97 -4.12
CA ILE A 130 9.10 16.00 -2.66
C ILE A 130 10.54 15.78 -2.17
N MET A 131 11.34 14.96 -2.86
CA MET A 131 12.71 14.66 -2.42
C MET A 131 13.64 15.85 -2.60
N SER A 132 13.34 16.77 -3.53
CA SER A 132 14.07 18.04 -3.68
C SER A 132 13.84 18.98 -2.49
N MET A 133 12.74 18.81 -1.76
CA MET A 133 12.41 19.56 -0.55
C MET A 133 13.14 19.04 0.70
N ARG A 134 13.95 17.98 0.56
CA ARG A 134 14.76 17.37 1.63
C ARG A 134 13.94 17.01 2.88
N PRO A 135 12.92 16.12 2.76
CA PRO A 135 12.12 15.71 3.91
C PRO A 135 12.99 15.03 4.96
N VAL A 136 12.63 15.21 6.24
CA VAL A 136 13.23 14.47 7.34
C VAL A 136 12.66 13.05 7.31
N LEU A 137 13.48 12.09 6.91
CA LEU A 137 13.08 10.69 6.81
C LEU A 137 13.22 9.99 8.16
N LEU A 138 12.21 9.19 8.49
CA LEU A 138 12.16 8.31 9.66
C LEU A 138 12.41 6.85 9.26
N ALA A 139 12.59 5.98 10.25
CA ALA A 139 12.81 4.56 10.01
C ALA A 139 11.67 3.89 9.24
N GLY A 140 10.42 4.32 9.46
CA GLY A 140 9.23 3.82 8.78
C GLY A 140 9.17 4.17 7.28
N ASP A 141 9.87 5.23 6.84
CA ASP A 141 9.77 5.74 5.47
C ASP A 141 10.56 4.91 4.44
N ALA A 142 11.35 3.93 4.90
CA ALA A 142 12.23 3.15 4.05
C ALA A 142 11.49 2.48 2.87
N GLY A 143 10.24 2.07 3.06
CA GLY A 143 9.43 1.39 2.03
C GLY A 143 9.02 2.35 0.93
N ALA A 144 8.41 3.48 1.32
CA ALA A 144 8.01 4.53 0.40
C ALA A 144 9.20 5.11 -0.39
N VAL A 145 10.35 5.31 0.28
CA VAL A 145 11.58 5.79 -0.39
C VAL A 145 12.10 4.79 -1.43
N ARG A 146 12.05 3.48 -1.14
CA ARG A 146 12.44 2.44 -2.10
C ARG A 146 11.50 2.40 -3.30
N ALA A 147 10.19 2.39 -3.07
CA ALA A 147 9.19 2.44 -4.14
C ALA A 147 9.39 3.68 -5.04
N ARG A 148 9.60 4.86 -4.45
CA ARG A 148 9.86 6.10 -5.20
C ARG A 148 11.14 6.03 -6.04
N ARG A 149 12.22 5.45 -5.52
CA ARG A 149 13.48 5.28 -6.27
C ARG A 149 13.30 4.30 -7.44
N MET A 150 12.57 3.22 -7.22
CA MET A 150 12.26 2.24 -8.26
C MET A 150 11.42 2.87 -9.38
N LEU A 151 10.33 3.56 -9.04
CA LEU A 151 9.48 4.20 -10.03
C LEU A 151 10.25 5.24 -10.86
N ARG A 152 11.11 6.04 -10.22
CA ARG A 152 12.01 6.97 -10.95
C ARG A 152 12.97 6.27 -11.90
N LYS A 153 13.51 5.12 -11.52
CA LYS A 153 14.38 4.32 -12.40
C LYS A 153 13.61 3.83 -13.63
N LEU A 154 12.40 3.29 -13.43
CA LEU A 154 11.57 2.79 -14.52
C LEU A 154 11.17 3.92 -15.50
N ILE A 155 10.75 5.07 -14.98
CA ILE A 155 10.43 6.25 -15.80
C ILE A 155 11.65 6.68 -16.64
N ALA A 156 12.84 6.74 -16.04
CA ALA A 156 14.05 7.11 -16.78
C ALA A 156 14.40 6.10 -17.88
N GLN A 157 14.18 4.81 -17.64
CA GLN A 157 14.37 3.75 -18.65
C GLN A 157 13.35 3.83 -19.78
N GLU A 158 12.09 4.14 -19.46
CA GLU A 158 11.05 4.37 -20.49
C GLU A 158 11.40 5.56 -21.38
N GLN A 159 11.91 6.65 -20.80
CA GLN A 159 12.33 7.84 -21.53
C GLN A 159 13.51 7.57 -22.46
N SER A 160 14.57 6.90 -21.98
CA SER A 160 15.74 6.58 -22.81
C SER A 160 15.37 5.67 -23.99
N ASN A 161 14.52 4.66 -23.75
CA ASN A 161 14.10 3.74 -24.80
C ASN A 161 13.21 4.45 -25.85
N GLY A 162 12.42 5.45 -25.42
CA GLY A 162 11.61 6.28 -26.31
C GLY A 162 12.46 7.17 -27.21
N GLU A 163 13.53 7.77 -26.67
CA GLU A 163 14.50 8.58 -27.42
C GLU A 163 15.23 7.72 -28.48
N GLU A 164 15.76 6.55 -28.10
CA GLU A 164 16.42 5.63 -29.04
C GLU A 164 15.48 5.15 -30.17
N ALA A 165 14.21 4.89 -29.87
CA ALA A 165 13.22 4.51 -30.88
C ALA A 165 12.85 5.66 -31.83
N SER A 166 12.88 6.91 -31.33
CA SER A 166 12.61 8.11 -32.14
C SER A 166 13.76 8.46 -33.08
N ASP A 167 15.01 8.31 -32.63
CA ASP A 167 16.22 8.52 -33.42
C ASP A 167 16.35 7.47 -34.54
N GLN A 168 16.02 6.20 -34.23
CA GLN A 168 16.00 5.13 -35.24
C GLN A 168 14.95 5.40 -36.34
N LYS A 169 13.75 5.89 -35.99
CA LYS A 169 12.72 6.25 -36.97
C LYS A 169 13.16 7.39 -37.90
N GLN A 170 13.77 8.44 -37.35
CA GLN A 170 14.27 9.56 -38.15
C GLN A 170 15.42 9.16 -39.09
N SER A 171 16.22 8.15 -38.72
CA SER A 171 17.33 7.66 -39.57
C SER A 171 16.90 6.76 -40.73
N VAL A 172 15.69 6.17 -40.68
CA VAL A 172 15.17 5.28 -41.73
C VAL A 172 14.34 6.07 -42.76
N ASP A 173 13.80 7.23 -42.36
CA ASP A 173 13.00 8.11 -43.21
C ASP A 173 13.83 9.23 -43.90
N ALA A 174 15.16 9.21 -43.78
CA ALA A 174 16.12 10.14 -44.41
C ALA A 174 16.92 9.48 -45.54
#